data_AF-A0A1G0PID4-F1
#
_entry.id   AF-A0A1G0PID4-F1
#
_cell.length_a   1.000
_cell.length_b   1.000
_cell.length_c   1.000
_cell.angle_alpha   90.00
_cell.angle_beta   90.00
_cell.angle_gamma   90.00
#
_symmetry.space_group_name_H-M   'P 1'
#
loop_
_entity.id
_entity.type
_entity.pdbx_description
1 polymer ?
#
loop_
_entity_poly.entity_id
_entity_poly.type
_entity_poly.pdbx_seq_one_letter_code
_entity_poly.pdbx_strand_id
1 'polypeptide(L)'
;MLINNSCFGVVAEKNETDKIIYIKVKLIEGKPSEINYEILEGKIKTPKVQTFNPNDIYYELISSDETLIFEGSVSDPSIQKYEYTGDNGEIKSVEVKQDTSEFVVRTNCNEKISKINLFKIPAGGSLKKSKEKYMPLGSFKINLN
;
A
#
# COMPACT_ATOMS: atom_id res chain seq x y z
N MET A 1 -7.30 -15.28 -34.42
CA MET A 1 -6.56 -14.08 -33.96
C MET A 1 -7.24 -13.61 -32.69
N LEU A 2 -6.76 -14.06 -31.53
CA LEU A 2 -7.38 -13.76 -30.23
C LEU A 2 -6.85 -12.40 -29.76
N ILE A 3 -7.74 -11.41 -29.71
CA ILE A 3 -7.47 -10.13 -29.08
C ILE A 3 -7.53 -10.40 -27.58
N ASN A 4 -6.37 -10.49 -26.94
CA ASN A 4 -6.25 -10.48 -25.47
C ASN A 4 -6.68 -9.10 -24.96
N ASN A 5 -7.99 -8.91 -24.82
CA ASN A 5 -8.56 -7.86 -23.99
C ASN A 5 -8.29 -8.22 -22.53
N SER A 6 -7.07 -7.92 -22.08
CA SER A 6 -6.76 -7.88 -20.65
C SER A 6 -7.41 -6.63 -20.04
N CYS A 7 -8.72 -6.73 -19.86
CA CYS A 7 -9.49 -5.85 -19.01
C CYS A 7 -9.10 -6.19 -17.57
N PHE A 8 -7.99 -5.62 -17.09
CA PHE A 8 -7.65 -5.65 -15.66
C PHE A 8 -8.62 -4.71 -14.95
N GLY A 9 -9.82 -5.25 -14.73
CA GLY A 9 -10.76 -4.70 -13.78
C GLY A 9 -10.16 -4.78 -12.39
N VAL A 10 -10.26 -3.67 -11.68
CA VAL A 10 -10.11 -3.58 -10.22
C VAL A 10 -10.68 -4.86 -9.59
N VAL A 11 -9.87 -5.61 -8.83
CA VAL A 11 -10.44 -6.60 -7.92
C VAL A 11 -11.08 -5.79 -6.79
N ALA A 12 -12.28 -5.29 -7.06
CA ALA A 12 -13.11 -4.68 -6.06
C ALA A 12 -13.50 -5.80 -5.11
N GLU A 13 -13.00 -5.71 -3.88
CA GLU A 13 -13.39 -6.60 -2.81
C GLU A 13 -14.92 -6.63 -2.71
N LYS A 14 -15.51 -7.82 -2.88
CA LYS A 14 -16.95 -8.00 -2.72
C LYS A 14 -17.23 -7.86 -1.23
N ASN A 15 -17.95 -6.79 -0.89
CA ASN A 15 -18.18 -6.36 0.49
C ASN A 15 -19.13 -7.35 1.19
N GLU A 16 -18.59 -8.37 1.84
CA GLU A 16 -19.37 -9.43 2.50
C GLU A 16 -19.44 -9.26 4.02
N THR A 17 -18.67 -8.34 4.62
CA THR A 17 -18.61 -8.12 6.07
C THR A 17 -18.66 -6.64 6.45
N ASP A 18 -19.33 -6.32 7.55
CA ASP A 18 -19.36 -4.96 8.15
C ASP A 18 -18.12 -4.75 9.05
N LYS A 19 -16.95 -5.22 8.61
CA LYS A 19 -15.70 -5.18 9.36
C LYS A 19 -14.57 -4.60 8.52
N ILE A 20 -13.63 -3.94 9.19
CA ILE A 20 -12.44 -3.34 8.64
C ILE A 20 -11.24 -3.98 9.31
N ILE A 21 -10.24 -4.38 8.52
CA ILE A 21 -8.92 -4.73 9.03
C ILE A 21 -7.99 -3.53 8.91
N TYR A 22 -7.28 -3.22 10.00
CA TYR A 22 -6.21 -2.24 10.06
C TYR A 22 -4.90 -2.98 10.23
N ILE A 23 -4.03 -2.93 9.24
CA ILE A 23 -2.71 -3.56 9.26
C ILE A 23 -1.68 -2.46 9.46
N LYS A 24 -1.08 -2.43 10.65
CA LYS A 24 -0.02 -1.48 11.01
C LYS A 24 1.33 -2.09 10.64
N VAL A 25 2.10 -1.36 9.85
CA VAL A 25 3.44 -1.75 9.41
C VAL A 25 4.46 -0.77 9.97
N LYS A 26 5.48 -1.30 10.65
CA LYS A 26 6.61 -0.53 11.15
C LYS A 26 7.84 -0.72 10.27
N LEU A 27 8.44 0.38 9.86
CA LEU A 27 9.68 0.43 9.11
C LEU A 27 10.83 0.85 10.03
N ILE A 28 11.96 0.16 9.93
CA ILE A 28 13.24 0.56 10.52
C ILE A 28 14.25 0.67 9.37
N GLU A 29 14.88 1.84 9.22
CA GLU A 29 15.78 2.16 8.12
C GLU A 29 15.15 1.88 6.74
N GLY A 30 13.86 2.20 6.59
CA GLY A 30 13.09 1.96 5.36
C GLY A 30 12.76 0.49 5.08
N LYS A 31 13.09 -0.44 5.99
CA LYS A 31 12.77 -1.86 5.87
C LYS A 31 11.63 -2.26 6.79
N PRO A 32 10.65 -3.02 6.29
CA PRO A 32 9.61 -3.61 7.14
C PRO A 32 10.20 -4.47 8.25
N SER A 33 9.82 -4.19 9.50
CA SER A 33 10.36 -4.84 10.69
C SER A 33 9.30 -5.56 11.50
N GLU A 34 8.08 -5.01 11.53
CA GLU A 34 6.99 -5.52 12.36
C GLU A 34 5.66 -5.24 11.68
N ILE A 35 4.73 -6.19 11.81
CA ILE A 35 3.33 -6.01 11.40
C ILE A 35 2.42 -6.44 12.54
N ASN A 36 1.48 -5.56 12.87
CA ASN A 36 0.35 -5.84 13.75
C ASN A 36 -0.95 -5.57 13.01
N TYR A 37 -2.05 -6.18 13.45
CA TYR A 37 -3.34 -5.87 12.88
C TYR A 37 -4.45 -5.94 13.93
N GLU A 38 -5.52 -5.19 13.66
CA GLU A 38 -6.76 -5.23 14.42
C GLU A 38 -7.97 -5.25 13.47
N ILE A 39 -9.08 -5.80 13.94
CA ILE A 39 -10.34 -5.85 13.18
C ILE A 39 -11.38 -5.08 13.97
N LEU A 40 -12.00 -4.10 13.34
CA LEU A 40 -13.05 -3.26 13.94
C LEU A 40 -14.31 -3.30 13.08
N GLU A 41 -15.48 -3.15 13.71
CA GLU A 41 -16.75 -2.99 12.99
C GLU A 41 -16.74 -1.68 12.19
N GLY A 42 -17.17 -1.73 10.92
CA GLY A 42 -17.25 -0.57 10.05
C GLY A 42 -17.29 -0.91 8.56
N LYS A 43 -17.44 0.14 7.73
CA LYS A 43 -17.38 0.04 6.26
C LYS A 43 -16.37 1.03 5.70
N ILE A 44 -15.48 0.54 4.84
CA ILE A 44 -14.58 1.44 4.10
C ILE A 44 -15.27 1.88 2.81
N LYS A 45 -15.17 3.19 2.53
CA LYS A 45 -15.40 3.72 1.20
C LYS A 45 -14.14 3.50 0.38
N THR A 46 -14.14 2.48 -0.46
CA THR A 46 -13.02 2.23 -1.38
C THR A 46 -13.07 3.26 -2.51
N PRO A 47 -12.00 4.04 -2.75
CA PRO A 47 -11.97 4.96 -3.88
C PRO A 47 -12.06 4.16 -5.19
N LYS A 48 -12.83 4.67 -6.16
CA LYS A 48 -13.01 4.02 -7.47
C LYS A 48 -11.71 3.95 -8.30
N VAL A 49 -10.74 4.80 -7.98
CA VAL A 49 -9.45 4.89 -8.65
C VAL A 49 -8.37 4.95 -7.58
N GLN A 50 -7.45 4.00 -7.60
CA GLN A 50 -6.21 4.10 -6.84
C GLN A 50 -5.14 4.75 -7.71
N THR A 51 -4.54 5.82 -7.20
CA THR A 51 -3.35 6.43 -7.76
C THR A 51 -2.13 5.92 -7.01
N PHE A 52 -1.12 5.48 -7.75
CA PHE A 52 0.15 5.00 -7.21
C PHE A 52 1.23 6.00 -7.63
N ASN A 53 1.97 6.59 -6.68
CA ASN A 53 2.97 7.59 -7.02
C ASN A 53 4.37 6.96 -7.06
N PRO A 54 5.30 7.55 -7.84
CA PRO A 54 6.71 7.21 -7.72
C PRO A 54 7.18 7.35 -6.27
N ASN A 55 8.04 6.44 -5.83
CA ASN A 55 8.54 6.35 -4.46
C ASN A 55 7.50 5.95 -3.40
N ASP A 56 6.25 5.69 -3.74
CA ASP A 56 5.31 5.10 -2.78
C ASP A 56 5.74 3.66 -2.44
N ILE A 57 5.29 3.21 -1.27
CA ILE A 57 5.29 1.81 -0.88
C ILE A 57 4.01 1.19 -1.43
N TYR A 58 4.17 0.26 -2.37
CA TYR A 58 3.10 -0.58 -2.89
C TYR A 58 2.88 -1.77 -1.98
N TYR A 59 1.63 -2.15 -1.76
CA TYR A 59 1.27 -3.31 -0.97
C TYR A 59 0.23 -4.18 -1.67
N GLU A 60 0.28 -5.48 -1.40
CA GLU A 60 -0.70 -6.46 -1.82
C GLU A 60 -1.15 -7.30 -0.63
N LEU A 61 -2.45 -7.53 -0.52
CA LEU A 61 -3.04 -8.49 0.38
C LEU A 61 -3.41 -9.74 -0.42
N ILE A 62 -2.87 -10.87 0.00
CA ILE A 62 -2.86 -12.13 -0.74
C ILE A 62 -3.55 -13.23 0.09
N SER A 63 -4.37 -14.05 -0.55
CA SER A 63 -4.93 -15.26 0.05
C SER A 63 -3.95 -16.42 0.12
N SER A 64 -4.33 -17.46 0.86
CA SER A 64 -3.51 -18.67 1.02
C SER A 64 -3.25 -19.42 -0.29
N ASP A 65 -4.09 -19.21 -1.30
CA ASP A 65 -3.93 -19.75 -2.67
C ASP A 65 -3.17 -18.79 -3.61
N GLU A 66 -2.50 -17.77 -3.06
CA GLU A 66 -1.74 -16.75 -3.80
C GLU A 66 -2.60 -15.83 -4.69
N THR A 67 -3.93 -15.79 -4.48
CA THR A 67 -4.81 -14.84 -5.18
C THR A 67 -4.70 -13.44 -4.59
N LEU A 68 -4.62 -12.43 -5.45
CA LEU A 68 -4.68 -11.02 -5.04
C LEU A 68 -6.10 -10.67 -4.54
N ILE A 69 -6.20 -10.28 -3.28
CA ILE A 69 -7.46 -9.83 -2.65
C ILE A 69 -7.60 -8.33 -2.80
N PHE A 70 -6.53 -7.60 -2.46
CA PHE A 70 -6.52 -6.15 -2.44
C PHE A 70 -5.10 -5.64 -2.69
N GLU A 71 -5.00 -4.47 -3.31
CA GLU A 71 -3.74 -3.78 -3.49
C GLU A 71 -3.91 -2.30 -3.20
N GLY A 72 -2.79 -1.62 -3.01
CA GLY A 72 -2.76 -0.18 -2.88
C GLY A 72 -1.36 0.34 -2.68
N SER A 73 -1.26 1.64 -2.44
CA SER A 73 0.01 2.26 -2.08
C SER A 73 -0.15 3.34 -1.03
N VAL A 74 0.97 3.64 -0.38
CA VAL A 74 1.10 4.71 0.59
C VAL A 74 2.39 5.46 0.30
N SER A 75 2.37 6.78 0.48
CA SER A 75 3.61 7.56 0.45
C SER A 75 4.58 7.03 1.49
N ASP A 76 5.86 6.95 1.12
CA ASP A 76 6.88 6.39 1.99
C ASP A 76 6.96 7.18 3.32
N PRO A 77 6.56 6.60 4.45
CA PRO A 77 6.50 7.31 5.71
C PRO A 77 7.90 7.57 6.30
N SER A 78 8.96 6.96 5.75
CA SER A 78 10.34 7.29 6.13
C SER A 78 10.81 8.66 5.60
N ILE A 79 10.03 9.30 4.73
CA ILE A 79 10.33 10.61 4.15
C ILE A 79 9.20 11.58 4.51
N GLN A 80 9.50 12.56 5.36
CA GLN A 80 8.56 13.63 5.67
C GLN A 80 8.92 14.89 4.91
N LYS A 81 7.99 15.38 4.09
CA LYS A 81 8.14 16.62 3.34
C LYS A 81 7.55 17.78 4.15
N TYR A 82 8.38 18.77 4.46
CA TYR A 82 7.94 20.03 5.06
C TYR A 82 8.00 21.13 4.03
N GLU A 83 6.93 21.92 3.94
CA GLU A 83 6.84 23.07 3.07
C GLU A 83 6.89 24.35 3.91
N TYR A 84 7.63 25.34 3.44
CA TYR A 84 7.80 26.63 4.12
C TYR A 84 7.95 27.76 3.10
N THR A 85 7.54 28.96 3.49
CA THR A 85 7.61 30.14 2.64
C THR A 85 9.05 30.66 2.59
N GLY A 86 9.57 30.85 1.38
CA GLY A 86 10.84 31.54 1.14
C GLY A 86 10.70 33.06 1.15
N ASP A 87 11.83 33.75 1.15
CA ASP A 87 11.89 35.20 1.30
C ASP A 87 11.18 35.98 0.18
N ASN A 88 10.97 35.36 -0.99
CA ASN A 88 10.25 35.97 -2.13
C ASN A 88 8.84 35.40 -2.33
N GLY A 89 8.29 34.71 -1.32
CA GLY A 89 6.94 34.13 -1.38
C GLY A 89 6.85 32.79 -2.13
N GLU A 90 7.97 32.23 -2.58
CA GLU A 90 8.01 30.88 -3.13
C GLU A 90 7.79 29.82 -2.03
N ILE A 91 7.20 28.67 -2.39
CA ILE A 91 7.14 27.52 -1.50
C ILE A 91 8.44 26.73 -1.67
N LYS A 92 9.24 26.68 -0.62
CA LYS A 92 10.39 25.78 -0.50
C LYS A 92 9.96 24.51 0.21
N SER A 93 10.69 23.43 -0.04
CA SER A 93 10.45 22.17 0.64
C SER A 93 11.75 21.51 1.08
N VAL A 94 11.71 20.85 2.24
CA VAL A 94 12.78 20.01 2.75
C VAL A 94 12.23 18.63 3.03
N GLU A 95 13.00 17.60 2.67
CA GLU A 95 12.71 16.20 3.00
C GLU A 95 13.54 15.80 4.20
N VAL A 96 12.88 15.28 5.23
CA VAL A 96 13.52 14.73 6.43
C VAL A 96 13.36 13.22 6.40
N LYS A 97 14.49 12.50 6.45
CA LYS A 97 14.50 11.05 6.56
C LYS A 97 14.35 10.62 8.00
N GLN A 98 13.52 9.62 8.23
CA GLN A 98 13.28 9.03 9.54
C GLN A 98 13.81 7.59 9.57
N ASP A 99 14.56 7.27 10.63
CA ASP A 99 15.08 5.91 10.83
C ASP A 99 13.99 4.94 11.27
N THR A 100 12.90 5.44 11.86
CA THR A 100 11.73 4.64 12.22
C THR A 100 10.47 5.38 11.77
N SER A 101 9.61 4.67 11.07
CA SER A 101 8.32 5.21 10.62
C SER A 101 7.26 4.12 10.58
N GLU A 102 6.00 4.53 10.52
CA GLU A 102 4.86 3.61 10.56
C GLU A 102 3.80 4.05 9.56
N PHE A 103 3.09 3.08 8.99
CA PHE A 103 1.88 3.34 8.21
C PHE A 103 0.81 2.29 8.49
N VAL A 104 -0.43 2.61 8.15
CA VAL A 104 -1.58 1.72 8.33
C VAL A 104 -2.24 1.48 6.99
N VAL A 105 -2.34 0.21 6.61
CA VAL A 105 -3.19 -0.25 5.51
C VAL A 105 -4.57 -0.54 6.09
N ARG A 106 -5.62 -0.07 5.41
CA ARG A 106 -7.01 -0.34 5.80
C ARG A 106 -7.76 -0.92 4.61
N THR A 107 -8.44 -2.04 4.80
CA THR A 107 -9.30 -2.67 3.78
C THR A 107 -10.51 -3.32 4.47
N ASN A 108 -11.54 -3.70 3.72
CA ASN A 108 -12.59 -4.49 4.35
C ASN A 108 -12.02 -5.82 4.83
N CYS A 109 -12.66 -6.39 5.84
CA CYS A 109 -12.21 -7.64 6.41
C CYS A 109 -12.59 -8.80 5.49
N ASN A 110 -11.59 -9.40 4.85
CA ASN A 110 -11.71 -10.64 4.11
C ASN A 110 -10.93 -11.74 4.84
N GLU A 111 -11.65 -12.73 5.34
CA GLU A 111 -11.09 -13.87 6.09
C GLU A 111 -10.05 -14.66 5.27
N LYS A 112 -10.06 -14.52 3.93
CA LYS A 112 -9.06 -15.15 3.06
C LYS A 112 -7.70 -14.46 3.12
N ILE A 113 -7.58 -13.25 3.65
CA ILE A 113 -6.30 -12.53 3.76
C ILE A 113 -5.34 -13.36 4.62
N SER A 114 -4.23 -13.78 4.02
CA SER A 114 -3.24 -14.63 4.67
C SER A 114 -1.85 -14.00 4.74
N LYS A 115 -1.59 -12.99 3.89
CA LYS A 115 -0.26 -12.42 3.68
C LYS A 115 -0.36 -11.01 3.15
N ILE A 116 0.58 -10.17 3.55
CA ILE A 116 0.85 -8.87 2.94
C ILE A 116 2.23 -8.89 2.29
N ASN A 117 2.31 -8.48 1.02
CA ASN A 117 3.58 -8.23 0.34
C ASN A 117 3.79 -6.73 0.22
N LEU A 118 5.02 -6.28 0.42
CA LEU A 118 5.42 -4.87 0.37
C LEU A 118 6.50 -4.69 -0.69
N PHE A 119 6.38 -3.62 -1.48
CA PHE A 119 7.32 -3.28 -2.53
C PHE A 119 7.55 -1.77 -2.60
N LYS A 120 8.73 -1.36 -3.03
CA LYS A 120 9.07 0.04 -3.33
C LYS A 120 8.84 0.30 -4.81
N ILE A 121 8.05 1.34 -5.11
CA ILE A 121 7.90 1.85 -6.47
C ILE A 121 9.12 2.71 -6.79
N PRO A 122 9.89 2.42 -7.85
CA PRO A 122 11.08 3.18 -8.19
C PRO A 122 10.75 4.62 -8.64
N ALA A 123 11.71 5.54 -8.45
CA ALA A 123 11.62 6.90 -8.99
C ALA A 123 11.46 6.86 -10.52
N GLY A 124 10.47 7.56 -11.06
CA GLY A 124 10.12 7.53 -12.49
C GLY A 124 9.29 6.32 -12.93
N GLY A 125 8.88 5.45 -12.01
CA GLY A 125 7.91 4.40 -12.27
C GLY A 125 6.55 4.98 -12.66
N SER A 126 6.11 4.73 -13.89
CA SER A 126 4.74 5.02 -14.34
C SER A 126 3.84 3.81 -14.06
N LEU A 127 2.81 4.10 -13.29
CA LEU A 127 1.53 3.44 -12.95
C LEU A 127 0.88 2.38 -13.85
N LYS A 128 1.48 1.91 -14.96
CA LYS A 128 0.80 1.00 -15.90
C LYS A 128 1.66 -0.13 -16.47
N LYS A 129 2.95 -0.23 -16.14
CA LYS A 129 3.84 -1.21 -16.79
C LYS A 129 4.68 -1.97 -15.76
N SER A 130 4.10 -3.10 -15.37
CA SER A 130 4.66 -4.26 -14.68
C SER A 130 5.30 -4.05 -13.29
N LYS A 131 4.72 -4.75 -12.31
CA LYS A 131 5.27 -5.02 -10.97
C LYS A 131 6.72 -5.56 -11.02
N GLU A 132 7.17 -6.06 -12.18
CA GLU A 132 8.54 -6.53 -12.45
C GLU A 132 9.61 -5.49 -12.10
N LYS A 133 9.26 -4.20 -12.08
CA LYS A 133 10.20 -3.12 -11.71
C LYS A 133 10.13 -2.72 -10.24
N TYR A 134 9.18 -3.26 -9.47
CA TYR A 134 9.05 -2.92 -8.07
C TYR A 134 10.06 -3.70 -7.25
N MET A 135 10.74 -3.01 -6.33
CA MET A 135 11.73 -3.66 -5.48
C MET A 135 11.03 -4.28 -4.28
N PRO A 136 11.16 -5.59 -4.01
CA PRO A 136 10.54 -6.20 -2.84
C PRO A 136 11.12 -5.61 -1.55
N LEU A 137 10.25 -5.24 -0.62
CA LEU A 137 10.60 -4.74 0.71
C LEU A 137 10.42 -5.82 1.78
N GLY A 138 9.40 -6.68 1.64
CA GLY A 138 9.15 -7.74 2.59
C GLY A 138 7.82 -8.44 2.35
N SER A 139 7.62 -9.54 3.06
CA SER A 139 6.37 -10.31 3.05
C SER A 139 6.09 -10.85 4.45
N PHE A 140 4.84 -10.73 4.89
CA PHE A 140 4.43 -11.06 6.26
C PHE A 140 3.13 -11.82 6.24
N LYS A 141 3.05 -12.87 7.06
CA LYS A 141 1.81 -13.63 7.25
C LYS A 141 0.84 -12.86 8.14
N ILE A 142 -0.44 -12.96 7.82
CA ILE A 142 -1.55 -12.44 8.59
C ILE A 142 -2.43 -13.65 8.92
N ASN A 143 -2.64 -13.92 10.21
CA ASN A 143 -3.42 -15.06 10.67
C ASN A 143 -4.74 -14.57 11.25
N LEU A 144 -5.72 -14.31 10.39
CA LEU A 144 -7.06 -13.97 10.83
C LEU A 144 -7.67 -15.22 11.48
N ASN A 145 -7.82 -15.21 12.81
CA ASN A 145 -8.45 -16.26 13.59
C ASN A 145 -9.96 -16.03 13.71
#